data_AF-A0A968PXV0-F1
#
_entry.id   AF-A0A968PXV0-F1
#
_cell.length_a   1.000
_cell.length_b   1.000
_cell.length_c   1.000
_cell.angle_alpha   90.00
_cell.angle_beta   90.00
_cell.angle_gamma   90.00
#
_symmetry.space_group_name_H-M   'P 1'
#
loop_
_entity.id
_entity.type
_entity.pdbx_description
1 polymer ?
#
loop_
_entity_poly.entity_id
_entity_poly.type
_entity_poly.pdbx_seq_one_letter_code
_entity_poly.pdbx_strand_id
1 'polypeptide(L)'
;MLKRRSRGIPELEFDDRIAKVARRHSQDMVSKGFFEHINPNGEDPGARGRKMDYKCVKNYGTYYTEGLSENLMRTYLYDSELRHTGIAIGYDWRTPEEIAQITIDGWMNSPGHRRTLLTATYDREGIGVVISSDREVFVTQIFVRLAGAIPCGMRTAAFCRQCY
;
A
#
# COMPACT_ATOMS: atom_id res chain seq x y z
N MET A 1 -11.32 -3.11 -4.03
CA MET A 1 -12.23 -3.86 -3.13
C MET A 1 -13.56 -3.10 -2.98
N LEU A 2 -14.29 -3.12 -1.87
CA LEU A 2 -15.68 -2.61 -1.82
C LEU A 2 -15.85 -1.08 -1.99
N LYS A 3 -14.94 -0.25 -1.45
CA LYS A 3 -15.04 1.23 -1.54
C LYS A 3 -14.84 1.76 -2.98
N ARG A 4 -14.13 1.01 -3.83
CA ARG A 4 -13.97 1.32 -5.26
C ARG A 4 -15.23 0.92 -6.04
N ARG A 5 -15.73 -0.30 -5.79
CA ARG A 5 -16.97 -0.82 -6.38
C ARG A 5 -18.16 0.11 -6.11
N SER A 6 -18.35 0.58 -4.87
CA SER A 6 -19.46 1.48 -4.51
C SER A 6 -19.42 2.85 -5.19
N ARG A 7 -18.29 3.20 -5.82
CA ARG A 7 -18.07 4.46 -6.55
C ARG A 7 -17.92 4.25 -8.06
N GLY A 8 -18.19 3.04 -8.57
CA GLY A 8 -18.02 2.69 -9.99
C GLY A 8 -16.55 2.67 -10.45
N ILE A 9 -15.60 2.60 -9.52
CA ILE A 9 -14.17 2.53 -9.83
C ILE A 9 -13.78 1.05 -9.97
N PRO A 10 -13.10 0.64 -11.05
CA PRO A 10 -12.67 -0.73 -11.25
C PRO A 10 -11.87 -1.27 -10.07
N GLU A 11 -12.07 -2.54 -9.74
CA GLU A 11 -11.29 -3.22 -8.72
C GLU A 11 -9.83 -3.36 -9.15
N LEU A 12 -8.95 -3.54 -8.16
CA LEU A 12 -7.53 -3.72 -8.37
C LEU A 12 -7.28 -5.23 -8.39
N GLU A 13 -6.48 -5.69 -9.35
CA GLU A 13 -5.99 -7.06 -9.34
C GLU A 13 -4.80 -7.17 -8.39
N PHE A 14 -4.68 -8.27 -7.65
CA PHE A 14 -3.55 -8.47 -6.75
C PHE A 14 -2.27 -8.82 -7.52
N ASP A 15 -1.14 -8.23 -7.15
CA ASP A 15 0.20 -8.55 -7.70
C ASP A 15 1.14 -9.01 -6.58
N ASP A 16 1.52 -10.29 -6.62
CA ASP A 16 2.41 -10.92 -5.64
C ASP A 16 3.80 -10.28 -5.57
N ARG A 17 4.33 -9.76 -6.68
CA ARG A 17 5.67 -9.13 -6.71
C ARG A 17 5.65 -7.86 -5.89
N ILE A 18 4.59 -7.06 -6.04
CA ILE A 18 4.38 -5.83 -5.30
C ILE A 18 4.04 -6.11 -3.84
N ALA A 19 3.26 -7.14 -3.56
CA ALA A 19 2.95 -7.56 -2.18
C ALA A 19 4.23 -7.93 -1.41
N LYS A 20 5.21 -8.56 -2.09
CA LYS A 20 6.54 -8.81 -1.50
C LYS A 20 7.29 -7.52 -1.20
N VAL A 21 7.25 -6.52 -2.08
CA VAL A 21 7.85 -5.18 -1.85
C VAL A 21 7.19 -4.52 -0.62
N ALA A 22 5.86 -4.52 -0.58
CA ALA A 22 5.08 -3.94 0.52
C ALA A 22 5.40 -4.62 1.86
N ARG A 23 5.41 -5.97 1.89
CA ARG A 23 5.72 -6.73 3.11
C ARG A 23 7.14 -6.48 3.59
N ARG A 24 8.11 -6.40 2.69
CA ARG A 24 9.49 -6.06 3.05
C ARG A 24 9.61 -4.66 3.64
N HIS A 25 8.85 -3.68 3.16
CA HIS A 25 8.85 -2.35 3.77
C HIS A 25 8.23 -2.36 5.17
N SER A 26 7.13 -3.09 5.37
CA SER A 26 6.59 -3.30 6.73
C SER A 26 7.58 -4.02 7.66
N GLN A 27 8.35 -5.00 7.15
CA GLN A 27 9.42 -5.67 7.91
C GLN A 27 10.55 -4.69 8.25
N ASP A 28 10.92 -3.82 7.30
CA ASP A 28 11.93 -2.80 7.47
C ASP A 28 11.54 -1.83 8.60
N MET A 29 10.30 -1.32 8.56
CA MET A 29 9.71 -0.44 9.58
C MET A 29 9.77 -1.06 10.99
N VAL A 30 9.38 -2.33 11.11
CA VAL A 30 9.46 -3.07 12.38
C VAL A 30 10.90 -3.26 12.83
N SER A 31 11.78 -3.73 11.93
CA SER A 31 13.15 -4.09 12.30
C SER A 31 14.05 -2.91 12.65
N LYS A 32 13.78 -1.74 12.06
CA LYS A 32 14.58 -0.52 12.23
C LYS A 32 13.89 0.54 13.09
N GLY A 33 12.66 0.29 13.56
CA GLY A 33 11.94 1.18 14.46
C GLY A 33 11.56 2.53 13.83
N PHE A 34 11.01 2.52 12.61
CA PHE A 34 10.54 3.74 11.95
C PHE A 34 9.14 3.54 11.34
N PHE A 35 8.47 4.64 10.98
CA PHE A 35 7.18 4.60 10.29
C PHE A 35 7.08 5.73 9.26
N GLU A 36 7.68 5.51 8.08
CA GLU A 36 7.79 6.53 7.03
C GLU A 36 7.75 5.89 5.63
N HIS A 37 7.40 6.69 4.63
CA HIS A 37 7.40 6.27 3.22
C HIS A 37 8.80 6.06 2.65
N ILE A 38 9.78 6.82 3.14
CA ILE A 38 11.19 6.71 2.76
C ILE A 38 11.88 6.02 3.93
N ASN A 39 12.59 4.92 3.66
CA ASN A 39 13.29 4.20 4.74
C ASN A 39 14.61 4.92 5.13
N PRO A 40 15.27 4.51 6.22
CA PRO A 40 16.53 5.11 6.66
C PRO A 40 17.69 5.01 5.64
N ASN A 41 17.56 4.17 4.61
CA ASN A 41 18.52 4.09 3.51
C ASN A 41 18.24 5.13 2.41
N GLY A 42 17.21 5.97 2.56
CA GLY A 42 16.77 6.94 1.55
C GLY A 42 15.94 6.34 0.42
N GLU A 43 15.45 5.11 0.55
CA GLU A 43 14.70 4.43 -0.51
C GLU A 43 13.22 4.81 -0.43
N ASP A 44 12.70 5.43 -1.48
CA ASP A 44 11.27 5.63 -1.70
C ASP A 44 10.59 4.33 -2.21
N PRO A 45 9.24 4.28 -2.33
CA PRO A 45 8.54 3.09 -2.84
C PRO A 45 9.04 2.62 -4.21
N GLY A 46 9.37 3.54 -5.13
CA GLY A 46 9.91 3.21 -6.45
C GLY A 46 11.30 2.56 -6.37
N ALA A 47 12.18 3.09 -5.53
CA ALA A 47 13.50 2.52 -5.25
C ALA A 47 13.39 1.11 -4.66
N ARG A 48 12.47 0.88 -3.71
CA ARG A 48 12.19 -0.45 -3.16
C ARG A 48 11.69 -1.44 -4.23
N GLY A 49 10.81 -0.98 -5.12
CA GLY A 49 10.36 -1.77 -6.29
C GLY A 49 11.52 -2.19 -7.19
N ARG A 50 12.37 -1.24 -7.61
CA ARG A 50 13.53 -1.51 -8.47
C ARG A 50 14.50 -2.53 -7.89
N LYS A 51 14.75 -2.48 -6.57
CA LYS A 51 15.61 -3.47 -5.88
C LYS A 51 15.05 -4.89 -5.95
N MET A 52 13.77 -5.05 -6.25
CA MET A 52 13.10 -6.33 -6.42
C MET A 52 12.78 -6.64 -7.88
N ASP A 53 13.49 -6.00 -8.82
CA ASP A 53 13.28 -6.14 -10.25
C ASP A 53 11.83 -5.83 -10.67
N TYR A 54 11.22 -4.86 -9.99
CA TYR A 54 9.89 -4.36 -10.30
C TYR A 54 9.99 -2.89 -10.69
N LYS A 55 9.98 -2.61 -12.00
CA LYS A 55 10.05 -1.25 -12.51
C LYS A 55 8.72 -0.84 -13.11
N CYS A 56 8.21 0.33 -12.71
CA CYS A 56 6.95 0.82 -13.24
C CYS A 56 7.06 2.26 -13.75
N VAL A 57 7.04 2.40 -15.08
CA VAL A 57 7.25 3.67 -15.78
C VAL A 57 5.94 4.18 -16.38
N LYS A 58 5.62 5.44 -16.09
CA LYS A 58 4.51 6.20 -16.64
C LYS A 58 5.08 7.20 -17.66
N ASN A 59 4.85 6.94 -18.94
CA ASN A 59 5.22 7.86 -20.03
C ASN A 59 4.11 8.89 -20.25
N TYR A 60 4.47 10.17 -20.35
CA TYR A 60 3.57 11.30 -20.63
C TYR A 60 3.85 11.97 -21.99
N GLY A 61 4.61 11.31 -22.85
CA GLY A 61 5.02 11.80 -24.17
C GLY A 61 6.26 12.69 -24.10
N THR A 62 6.23 13.74 -23.28
CA THR A 62 7.35 14.70 -23.11
C THR A 62 8.26 14.39 -21.94
N TYR A 63 7.80 13.59 -20.98
CA TYR A 63 8.59 13.11 -19.84
C TYR A 63 8.07 11.76 -19.35
N TYR A 64 8.86 11.11 -18.50
CA TYR A 64 8.51 9.86 -17.84
C TYR A 64 8.51 10.08 -16.32
N THR A 65 7.58 9.44 -15.62
CA THR A 65 7.68 9.27 -14.17
C THR A 65 7.83 7.80 -13.85
N GLU A 66 8.60 7.50 -12.82
CA GLU A 66 8.73 6.16 -12.27
C GLU A 66 8.26 6.23 -10.82
N GLY A 67 7.48 5.25 -10.37
CA GLY A 67 7.09 5.23 -8.98
C GLY A 67 5.94 4.31 -8.67
N LEU A 68 6.03 3.73 -7.48
CA LEU A 68 4.93 3.04 -6.81
C LEU A 68 4.20 4.05 -5.92
N SER A 69 2.88 3.94 -5.82
CA SER A 69 2.13 4.74 -4.85
C SER A 69 1.82 3.90 -3.63
N GLU A 70 1.90 4.49 -2.45
CA GLU A 70 1.89 3.75 -1.19
C GLU A 70 0.95 4.41 -0.18
N ASN A 71 0.20 3.57 0.55
CA ASN A 71 -0.44 3.94 1.80
C ASN A 71 0.18 3.12 2.93
N LEU A 72 0.37 3.76 4.09
CA LEU A 72 0.90 3.14 5.30
C LEU A 72 -0.13 3.23 6.42
N MET A 73 -0.21 2.19 7.25
CA MET A 73 -0.97 2.19 8.49
C MET A 73 -0.14 1.55 9.59
N ARG A 74 -0.18 2.15 10.79
CA ARG A 74 0.29 1.56 12.03
C ARG A 74 -0.88 1.51 13.01
N THR A 75 -1.18 0.33 13.53
CA THR A 75 -2.23 0.11 14.54
C THR A 75 -1.78 -0.99 15.49
N TYR A 76 -2.68 -1.56 16.29
CA TYR A 76 -2.39 -2.63 17.24
C TYR A 76 -3.32 -3.83 17.04
N LEU A 77 -2.84 -5.02 17.43
CA LEU A 77 -3.63 -6.24 17.46
C LEU A 77 -4.80 -6.20 18.46
N TYR A 78 -4.86 -5.21 19.34
CA TYR A 78 -5.86 -5.12 20.41
C TYR A 78 -6.45 -3.71 20.49
N ASP A 79 -7.70 -3.62 20.91
CA ASP A 79 -8.40 -2.36 21.11
C ASP A 79 -8.01 -1.67 22.40
N SER A 80 -8.00 -2.43 23.48
CA SER A 80 -7.61 -1.94 24.80
C SER A 80 -6.89 -3.00 25.61
N GLU A 81 -6.09 -2.53 26.58
CA GLU A 81 -5.56 -3.39 27.63
C GLU A 81 -6.62 -3.60 28.70
N LEU A 82 -6.91 -4.86 29.01
CA LEU A 82 -7.77 -5.21 30.13
C LEU A 82 -6.96 -5.08 31.41
N ARG A 83 -7.42 -4.23 32.34
CA ARG A 83 -6.73 -3.96 33.60
C ARG A 83 -7.62 -4.28 34.79
N HIS A 84 -7.04 -4.92 35.79
CA HIS A 84 -7.63 -5.08 37.11
C HIS A 84 -6.71 -4.43 38.14
N THR A 85 -7.25 -3.47 38.90
CA THR A 85 -6.49 -2.71 39.92
C THR A 85 -5.16 -2.13 39.39
N GLY A 86 -5.14 -1.66 38.14
CA GLY A 86 -3.95 -1.10 37.49
C GLY A 86 -3.00 -2.13 36.86
N ILE A 87 -3.17 -3.42 37.12
CA ILE A 87 -2.37 -4.51 36.56
C ILE A 87 -2.97 -4.95 35.22
N ALA A 88 -2.16 -5.05 34.17
CA ALA A 88 -2.58 -5.60 32.88
C ALA A 88 -2.83 -7.10 33.04
N ILE A 89 -4.07 -7.53 32.78
CA ILE A 89 -4.52 -8.92 32.90
C ILE A 89 -4.88 -9.55 31.56
N GLY A 90 -4.95 -8.75 30.49
CA GLY A 90 -5.25 -9.24 29.15
C GLY A 90 -5.39 -8.12 28.12
N TYR A 91 -5.87 -8.50 26.95
CA TYR A 91 -6.11 -7.61 25.83
C TYR A 91 -7.50 -7.90 25.24
N ASP A 92 -8.19 -6.85 24.83
CA ASP A 92 -9.34 -6.97 23.95
C ASP A 92 -8.85 -7.13 22.50
N TRP A 93 -8.70 -8.38 22.06
CA TRP A 93 -8.06 -8.70 20.79
C TRP A 93 -8.96 -8.37 19.60
N ARG A 94 -8.38 -7.69 18.61
CA ARG A 94 -9.03 -7.46 17.32
C ARG A 94 -8.91 -8.67 16.41
N THR A 95 -9.97 -8.91 15.66
CA THR A 95 -10.00 -9.81 14.51
C THR A 95 -9.21 -9.23 13.32
N PRO A 96 -8.76 -10.08 12.38
CA PRO A 96 -8.20 -9.60 11.11
C PRO A 96 -9.15 -8.64 10.36
N GLU A 97 -10.45 -8.90 10.40
CA GLU A 97 -11.48 -8.08 9.75
C GLU A 97 -11.57 -6.67 10.37
N GLU A 98 -11.51 -6.55 11.70
CA GLU A 98 -11.49 -5.26 12.38
C GLU A 98 -10.22 -4.46 12.06
N ILE A 99 -9.06 -5.11 12.01
CA ILE A 99 -7.80 -4.47 11.60
C ILE A 99 -7.90 -3.95 10.16
N ALA A 100 -8.45 -4.76 9.25
CA ALA A 100 -8.69 -4.35 7.86
C ALA A 100 -9.66 -3.16 7.78
N GLN A 101 -10.75 -3.19 8.55
CA GLN A 101 -11.76 -2.14 8.58
C GLN A 101 -11.18 -0.82 9.10
N ILE A 102 -10.48 -0.84 10.23
CA ILE A 102 -9.80 0.33 10.81
C ILE A 102 -8.76 0.89 9.83
N THR A 103 -8.02 0.01 9.14
CA THR A 103 -7.04 0.42 8.14
C THR A 103 -7.70 1.18 6.99
N ILE A 104 -8.77 0.61 6.41
CA ILE A 104 -9.50 1.21 5.30
C ILE A 104 -10.18 2.51 5.72
N ASP A 105 -10.85 2.55 6.88
CA ASP A 105 -11.53 3.75 7.33
C ASP A 105 -10.54 4.86 7.70
N GLY A 106 -9.41 4.52 8.33
CA GLY A 106 -8.32 5.47 8.58
C GLY A 106 -7.78 6.09 7.30
N TRP A 107 -7.51 5.28 6.27
CA TRP A 107 -7.10 5.81 4.97
C TRP A 107 -8.21 6.60 4.27
N MET A 108 -9.45 6.14 4.35
CA MET A 108 -10.59 6.85 3.80
C MET A 108 -10.90 8.15 4.55
N ASN A 109 -10.40 8.37 5.76
CA ASN A 109 -10.55 9.63 6.51
C ASN A 109 -9.39 10.61 6.26
N SER A 110 -8.25 10.14 5.73
CA SER A 110 -7.13 10.98 5.32
C SER A 110 -7.23 11.39 3.84
N PRO A 111 -7.26 12.69 3.48
CA PRO A 111 -7.35 13.11 2.08
C PRO A 111 -6.26 12.54 1.16
N GLY A 112 -5.03 12.43 1.66
CA GLY A 112 -3.90 11.88 0.92
C GLY A 112 -4.10 10.39 0.63
N HIS A 113 -4.36 9.59 1.67
CA HIS A 113 -4.54 8.14 1.53
C HIS A 113 -5.81 7.79 0.73
N ARG A 114 -6.90 8.53 0.96
CA ARG A 114 -8.16 8.41 0.22
C ARG A 114 -7.96 8.64 -1.28
N ARG A 115 -7.17 9.65 -1.66
CA ARG A 115 -6.85 9.91 -3.07
C ARG A 115 -6.19 8.69 -3.72
N THR A 116 -5.21 8.08 -3.05
CA THR A 116 -4.54 6.89 -3.57
C THR A 116 -5.51 5.73 -3.77
N LEU A 117 -6.33 5.40 -2.76
CA LEU A 117 -7.33 4.33 -2.81
C LEU A 117 -8.33 4.49 -3.96
N LEU A 118 -8.74 5.73 -4.25
CA LEU A 118 -9.77 6.04 -5.23
C LEU A 118 -9.20 6.46 -6.60
N THR A 119 -7.88 6.40 -6.79
CA THR A 119 -7.28 6.71 -8.09
C THR A 119 -7.64 5.62 -9.10
N ALA A 120 -8.49 5.96 -10.07
CA ALA A 120 -9.04 5.03 -11.06
C ALA A 120 -7.99 4.51 -12.06
N THR A 121 -6.82 5.16 -12.15
CA THR A 121 -5.76 4.74 -13.07
C THR A 121 -4.97 3.56 -12.57
N TYR A 122 -5.01 3.23 -11.28
CA TYR A 122 -4.42 1.99 -10.75
C TYR A 122 -5.30 0.80 -11.10
N ASP A 123 -4.65 -0.29 -11.51
CA ASP A 123 -5.26 -1.58 -11.88
C ASP A 123 -4.66 -2.76 -11.10
N ARG A 124 -3.64 -2.50 -10.28
CA ARG A 124 -2.97 -3.50 -9.45
C ARG A 124 -2.69 -2.99 -8.05
N GLU A 125 -2.71 -3.91 -7.10
CA GLU A 125 -2.28 -3.67 -5.72
C GLU A 125 -1.44 -4.81 -5.14
N GLY A 126 -0.58 -4.47 -4.19
CA GLY A 126 0.08 -5.44 -3.32
C GLY A 126 0.00 -4.96 -1.87
N ILE A 127 -0.41 -5.86 -0.97
CA ILE A 127 -0.58 -5.55 0.46
C ILE A 127 0.42 -6.38 1.26
N GLY A 128 1.18 -5.71 2.13
CA GLY A 128 2.07 -6.32 3.11
C GLY A 128 1.60 -6.00 4.52
N VAL A 129 1.55 -7.02 5.38
CA VAL A 129 1.21 -6.88 6.80
C VAL A 129 2.31 -7.54 7.63
N VAL A 130 2.78 -6.84 8.66
CA VAL A 130 3.75 -7.36 9.64
C VAL A 130 3.31 -6.96 11.04
N ILE A 131 3.43 -7.89 11.97
CA ILE A 131 3.13 -7.68 13.38
C ILE A 131 4.47 -7.63 14.13
N SER A 132 4.69 -6.58 14.94
CA SER A 132 5.87 -6.46 15.79
C SER A 132 5.75 -7.31 17.06
N SER A 133 6.85 -7.50 17.78
CA SER A 133 6.84 -8.12 19.12
C SER A 133 5.98 -7.36 20.11
N ASP A 134 5.82 -6.06 19.90
CA ASP A 134 5.03 -5.15 20.74
C ASP A 134 3.54 -5.12 20.33
N ARG A 135 3.12 -6.06 19.46
CA ARG A 135 1.74 -6.23 18.98
C ARG A 135 1.25 -5.07 18.10
N GLU A 136 2.15 -4.22 17.63
CA GLU A 136 1.83 -3.24 16.58
C GLU A 136 1.65 -3.97 15.24
N VAL A 137 0.71 -3.51 14.44
CA VAL A 137 0.43 -3.98 13.10
C VAL A 137 0.82 -2.90 12.11
N PHE A 138 1.79 -3.22 11.25
CA PHE A 138 2.24 -2.39 10.15
C PHE A 138 1.62 -2.91 8.87
N VAL A 139 0.89 -2.03 8.18
CA VAL A 139 0.29 -2.33 6.87
C VAL A 139 0.88 -1.39 5.83
N THR A 140 1.41 -1.97 4.77
CA THR A 140 1.83 -1.26 3.57
C THR A 140 0.96 -1.72 2.41
N GLN A 141 0.28 -0.80 1.73
CA GLN A 141 -0.44 -1.09 0.49
C GLN A 141 0.20 -0.28 -0.64
N ILE A 142 0.65 -0.98 -1.67
CA ILE A 142 1.24 -0.38 -2.86
C ILE A 142 0.27 -0.53 -4.02
N PHE A 143 0.15 0.54 -4.81
CA PHE A 143 -0.68 0.64 -5.99
C PHE A 143 0.17 0.93 -7.22
N VAL A 144 -0.17 0.27 -8.32
CA VAL A 144 0.46 0.53 -9.61
C VAL A 144 -0.55 0.45 -10.74
N ARG A 145 -0.08 0.84 -11.92
CA ARG A 145 -0.77 0.64 -13.18
C ARG A 145 0.11 -0.21 -14.10
N LEU A 146 -0.28 -1.45 -14.37
CA LEU A 146 0.42 -2.35 -15.31
C LEU A 146 -0.10 -2.24 -16.76
N ALA A 147 -1.37 -1.87 -16.98
CA ALA A 147 -2.02 -2.15 -18.26
C ALA A 147 -1.85 -1.06 -19.33
N GLY A 148 -1.27 -1.51 -20.45
CA GLY A 148 -1.59 -1.10 -21.81
C GLY A 148 -2.89 -1.75 -22.32
N ALA A 149 -4.01 -1.07 -22.12
CA ALA A 149 -5.19 -1.19 -22.99
C ALA A 149 -5.24 -0.04 -24.01
N ILE A 150 -4.08 0.45 -24.45
CA ILE A 150 -3.94 1.22 -25.68
C ILE A 150 -2.85 0.51 -26.47
N PRO A 151 -3.17 -0.15 -27.59
CA PRO A 151 -2.17 -0.69 -28.50
C PRO A 151 -1.23 0.44 -28.91
N CYS A 152 0.07 0.28 -28.69
CA CYS A 152 1.06 1.21 -29.24
C CYS A 152 1.03 1.00 -30.77
N GLY A 153 0.24 1.83 -31.47
CA GLY A 153 -0.07 1.63 -32.90
C GLY A 153 -1.19 2.51 -33.47
N MET A 154 -2.09 3.08 -32.67
CA MET A 154 -3.03 4.10 -33.18
C MET A 154 -2.36 5.48 -33.18
N ARG A 155 -2.25 6.07 -34.37
CA ARG A 155 -1.45 7.26 -34.75
C ARG A 155 -1.76 8.59 -34.02
N THR A 156 -2.40 8.56 -32.85
CA THR A 156 -2.78 9.76 -32.09
C THR A 156 -2.60 9.66 -30.57
N ALA A 157 -2.11 8.55 -30.00
CA ALA A 157 -2.00 8.42 -28.55
C ALA A 157 -0.58 8.71 -28.01
N ALA A 158 -0.40 9.89 -27.42
CA ALA A 158 0.85 10.34 -26.76
C ALA A 158 1.24 9.59 -25.45
N PHE A 159 0.76 8.36 -25.21
CA PHE A 159 0.91 7.70 -23.90
C PHE A 159 1.11 6.17 -24.04
N CYS A 160 2.35 5.67 -23.99
CA CYS A 160 2.69 4.22 -23.98
C CYS A 160 3.39 3.90 -22.64
N ARG A 161 2.79 3.07 -21.76
CA ARG A 161 3.28 2.74 -20.40
C ARG A 161 3.78 1.29 -20.35
N GLN A 162 4.92 1.04 -19.70
CA GLN A 162 5.45 -0.31 -19.49
C GLN A 162 5.92 -0.44 -18.04
N CYS A 163 5.43 -1.47 -17.37
CA CYS A 163 5.96 -1.94 -16.11
C CYS A 163 6.40 -3.39 -16.35
N TYR A 164 7.67 -3.68 -16.07
CA TYR A 164 8.31 -4.99 -16.28
C TYR A 164 8.91 -5.45 -14.96
#